data_AF-A0A2M8DDN6-F1
#
_entry.id   AF-A0A2M8DDN6-F1
#
_cell.length_a   1.000
_cell.length_b   1.000
_cell.length_c   1.000
_cell.angle_alpha   90.00
_cell.angle_beta   90.00
_cell.angle_gamma   90.00
#
_symmetry.space_group_name_H-M   'P 1'
#
loop_
_entity.id
_entity.type
_entity.pdbx_description
1 polymer ?
#
loop_
_entity_poly.entity_id
_entity_poly.type
_entity_poly.pdbx_seq_one_letter_code
_entity_poly.pdbx_strand_id
1 'polypeptide(L)' 'MITSDLTFITNEKDKTLLDRFKVLIKNTRFFDVLVGYFYTSGFYAIYKSLENTERIRILIGISTN' A
#
# COMPACT_ATOMS: atom_id res chain seq x y z
N MET A 1 -9.45 -24.03 -7.54
CA MET A 1 -9.04 -22.68 -7.96
C MET A 1 -9.27 -21.74 -6.79
N ILE A 2 -8.24 -21.06 -6.29
CA ILE A 2 -8.42 -20.01 -5.28
C ILE A 2 -8.88 -18.77 -6.04
N THR A 3 -10.19 -18.51 -6.03
CA THR A 3 -10.77 -17.25 -6.48
C THR A 3 -10.35 -16.18 -5.48
N SER A 4 -9.31 -15.39 -5.80
CA SER A 4 -8.97 -14.22 -5.00
C SER A 4 -10.03 -13.15 -5.26
N ASP A 5 -11.04 -13.06 -4.40
CA ASP A 5 -11.94 -11.91 -4.44
C ASP A 5 -11.09 -10.62 -4.34
N LEU A 6 -11.26 -9.74 -5.32
CA LEU A 6 -10.55 -8.48 -5.50
C LEU A 6 -11.41 -7.28 -5.05
N THR A 7 -12.67 -7.51 -4.70
CA THR A 7 -13.64 -6.42 -4.44
C THR A 7 -13.51 -5.83 -3.05
N PHE A 8 -13.20 -6.64 -2.04
CA PHE A 8 -13.06 -6.17 -0.67
C PHE A 8 -11.86 -6.82 0.04
N ILE A 9 -11.01 -6.00 0.66
CA ILE A 9 -9.83 -6.46 1.39
C ILE A 9 -9.86 -5.84 2.79
N THR A 10 -9.96 -6.70 3.79
CA THR A 10 -9.87 -6.38 5.21
C THR A 10 -8.73 -7.17 5.85
N ASN A 11 -8.41 -6.85 7.10
CA ASN A 11 -7.45 -7.64 7.87
C ASN A 11 -8.14 -8.88 8.44
N GLU A 12 -7.82 -10.04 7.88
CA GLU A 12 -8.25 -11.35 8.35
C GLU A 12 -7.03 -12.16 8.82
N LYS A 13 -7.28 -13.22 9.58
CA LYS A 13 -6.24 -14.16 9.96
C LYS A 13 -5.58 -14.71 8.69
N ASP A 14 -4.25 -14.59 8.61
CA ASP A 14 -3.41 -15.03 7.49
C ASP A 14 -3.64 -14.29 6.14
N LYS A 15 -4.45 -13.22 6.14
CA LYS A 15 -4.73 -12.41 4.95
C LYS A 15 -4.93 -10.95 5.35
N THR A 16 -3.84 -10.19 5.32
CA THR A 16 -3.89 -8.77 5.67
C THR A 16 -3.94 -7.88 4.43
N LEU A 17 -4.50 -6.69 4.60
CA LEU A 17 -4.42 -5.63 3.58
C LEU A 17 -2.96 -5.31 3.26
N LEU A 18 -2.09 -5.27 4.28
CA LEU A 18 -0.67 -4.99 4.13
C LEU A 18 0.04 -5.99 3.22
N ASP A 19 -0.16 -7.29 3.44
CA ASP A 19 0.51 -8.33 2.66
C ASP A 19 0.08 -8.28 1.20
N ARG A 20 -1.22 -8.06 0.96
CA ARG A 20 -1.74 -7.91 -0.40
C ARG A 20 -1.22 -6.63 -1.05
N PHE A 21 -1.16 -5.53 -0.31
CA PHE A 21 -0.66 -4.26 -0.81
C PHE A 21 0.82 -4.34 -1.21
N LYS A 22 1.66 -5.02 -0.41
CA LYS A 22 3.08 -5.29 -0.77
C LYS A 22 3.21 -6.02 -2.10
N VAL A 23 2.37 -7.02 -2.36
CA VAL A 23 2.37 -7.76 -3.64
C VAL A 23 1.94 -6.86 -4.79
N LEU A 24 0.92 -6.03 -4.61
CA LEU A 24 0.38 -5.16 -5.65
C LEU A 24 1.34 -4.06 -6.08
N ILE A 25 2.05 -3.44 -5.14
CA ILE A 25 2.97 -2.33 -5.43
C ILE A 25 4.37 -2.80 -5.84
N LYS A 26 4.68 -4.09 -5.63
CA LYS A 26 5.98 -4.66 -5.99
C LYS A 26 6.23 -4.48 -7.48
N ASN A 27 7.41 -3.96 -7.82
CA ASN A 27 7.82 -3.65 -9.19
C ASN A 27 7.01 -2.53 -9.86
N THR A 28 6.29 -1.69 -9.09
CA THR A 28 5.67 -0.51 -9.70
C THR A 28 6.74 0.51 -10.08
N ARG A 29 6.65 1.03 -11.30
CA ARG A 29 7.55 2.07 -11.80
C ARG A 29 7.21 3.44 -11.18
N PHE A 30 5.91 3.72 -11.05
CA PHE A 30 5.38 4.95 -10.47
C PHE A 30 4.37 4.59 -9.39
N PHE A 31 4.57 5.13 -8.19
CA PHE A 31 3.68 4.95 -7.05
C PHE A 31 3.02 6.28 -6.72
N ASP A 32 1.80 6.45 -7.22
CA ASP A 32 0.98 7.64 -7.04
C ASP A 32 -0.23 7.31 -6.18
N VAL A 33 -0.36 7.93 -5.01
CA VAL A 33 -1.44 7.62 -4.07
C VAL A 33 -2.09 8.88 -3.52
N LEU A 34 -3.43 8.87 -3.48
CA LEU A 34 -4.23 9.77 -2.65
C LEU A 34 -4.62 9.05 -1.36
N VAL A 35 -4.30 9.66 -0.22
CA VAL A 35 -4.64 9.13 1.10
C VAL A 35 -5.29 10.21 1.96
N GLY A 36 -6.24 9.83 2.80
CA GLY A 36 -6.84 10.74 3.79
C GLY A 36 -5.82 11.15 4.85
N TYR A 37 -5.24 10.16 5.54
CA TYR A 37 -4.20 10.33 6.56
C TYR A 37 -2.96 9.54 6.19
N PHE A 38 -1.79 10.05 6.55
CA PHE A 38 -0.52 9.39 6.29
C PHE A 38 0.32 9.29 7.56
N TYR A 39 0.68 8.06 7.92
CA TYR A 39 1.57 7.79 9.05
C TYR A 39 2.87 7.16 8.54
N THR A 40 4.00 7.63 9.07
CA THR A 40 5.34 7.11 8.73
C THR A 40 5.48 5.62 9.03
N SER A 41 4.80 5.11 10.07
CA SER A 41 4.76 3.69 10.42
C SER A 41 4.17 2.83 9.29
N GLY A 42 3.13 3.31 8.61
CA GLY A 42 2.54 2.64 7.45
C GLY A 42 3.50 2.59 6.27
N PHE A 43 4.21 3.70 6.01
CA PHE A 43 5.24 3.74 4.97
C PHE A 43 6.40 2.77 5.28
N TYR A 44 6.84 2.71 6.53
CA TYR A 44 7.88 1.77 6.97
C TYR A 44 7.46 0.30 6.78
N ALA A 45 6.17 -0.01 6.85
CA ALA A 45 5.68 -1.36 6.60
C ALA A 45 5.80 -1.77 5.12
N ILE A 46 5.85 -0.82 4.18
CA ILE A 46 5.78 -1.08 2.73
C ILE A 46 7.03 -0.66 1.94
N TYR A 47 7.92 0.16 2.50
CA TYR A 47 9.02 0.79 1.74
C TYR A 47 9.88 -0.20 0.94
N LYS A 48 10.14 -1.40 1.49
CA LYS A 48 10.91 -2.44 0.80
C LYS A 48 10.33 -2.82 -0.56
N SER A 49 9.00 -2.77 -0.70
CA SER A 49 8.33 -3.08 -1.97
C SER A 49 8.44 -1.94 -2.98
N LEU A 50 8.85 -0.75 -2.54
CA LEU A 50 8.99 0.49 -3.31
C LEU A 50 10.45 0.86 -3.60
N GLU A 51 11.44 0.07 -3.15
CA GLU A 51 12.88 0.39 -3.33
C GLU A 51 13.28 0.57 -4.80
N ASN A 52 12.63 -0.16 -5.71
CA ASN A 52 12.89 -0.07 -7.16
C ASN A 52 11.92 0.88 -7.89
N THR A 53 11.07 1.61 -7.16
CA THR A 53 10.11 2.53 -7.75
C THR A 53 10.83 3.82 -8.15
N GLU A 54 10.74 4.20 -9.43
CA GLU A 54 11.43 5.39 -9.97
C GLU A 54 10.89 6.69 -9.38
N ARG A 55 9.57 6.75 -9.09
CA ARG A 55 8.95 7.94 -8.53
C ARG A 55 7.80 7.60 -7.59
N ILE A 56 7.83 8.22 -6.42
CA ILE A 56 6.77 8.16 -5.43
C ILE A 56 6.14 9.55 -5.30
N ARG A 57 4.81 9.63 -5.42
CA ARG A 57 4.02 10.83 -5.11
C ARG A 57 2.87 10.47 -4.21
N ILE A 58 2.77 11.15 -3.08
CA ILE A 58 1.72 10.92 -2.09
C ILE A 58 1.01 12.25 -1.88
N LEU A 59 -0.27 12.28 -2.18
CA LEU A 59 -1.15 13.40 -1.91
C LEU A 59 -1.97 13.07 -0.65
N ILE A 60 -1.75 13.86 0.40
CA ILE A 60 -2.35 13.68 1.72
C ILE A 60 -3.49 14.69 1.85
N GLY A 61 -4.72 14.20 2.05
CA GLY A 61 -5.91 15.03 2.10
C GLY A 61 -6.09 15.76 3.44
N ILE A 62 -5.70 15.13 4.55
CA ILE A 62 -5.91 15.64 5.90
C ILE A 62 -4.58 15.61 6.65
N SER A 63 -4.19 16.76 7.23
CA SER A 63 -3.00 16.86 8.07
C SER A 63 -3.20 16.09 9.38
N THR A 64 -2.20 15.30 9.77
CA THR A 64 -2.08 14.79 11.15
C THR A 64 -1.29 15.83 11.94
N ASN A 65 -1.99 16.69 12.70
CA ASN A 65 -1.38 17.68 13.59
C ASN A 65 -0.62 17.04 14.75
#